data_AF-C6TAL7-F1
#
_entry.id   AF-C6TAL7-F1
#
_cell.length_a   1.000
_cell.length_b   1.000
_cell.length_c   1.000
_cell.angle_alpha   90.00
_cell.angle_beta   90.00
_cell.angle_gamma   90.00
#
_symmetry.space_group_name_H-M   'P 1'
#
loop_
_entity.id
_entity.type
_entity.pdbx_description
1 polymer ?
#
loop_
_entity_poly.entity_id
_entity_poly.type
_entity_poly.pdbx_seq_one_letter_code
_entity_poly.pdbx_strand_id
1 'polypeptide(L)'
;MVVTKQGLFHQKMVAPIAVSSPKSTLLQNPIYFGDLSSSFVGGSLKCLCFNLKPRPQRRELTNLVVASATPSVTNSNASGRFYFNFTGFPFPLGPFLNRRSIRTEAVKGCIWLFEQEQALGFSSVSTNIRMTVIKLKSGGLWIHAPIAPTDECIQLIKELGAPVEYIVLPTFAYEHKVFVGPFSRKFPRAQVWVAPRQWSWPLNLPLEFFGIFRAKTLKDENLSVPWAGEIEQKILSSPEVGIGPYVEVAFYHKPS
;
A
#
# COMPACT_ATOMS: atom_id res chain seq x y z
N MET A 1 22.31 -4.87 -38.50
CA MET A 1 23.27 -5.98 -38.61
C MET A 1 22.52 -7.26 -38.31
N VAL A 2 22.21 -8.03 -39.37
CA VAL A 2 21.39 -9.24 -39.33
C VAL A 2 22.27 -10.42 -38.93
N VAL A 3 21.89 -11.18 -37.90
CA VAL A 3 22.48 -12.49 -37.61
C VAL A 3 21.36 -13.50 -37.37
N THR A 4 21.45 -14.56 -38.14
CA THR A 4 20.51 -15.65 -38.37
C THR A 4 20.57 -16.75 -37.30
N LYS A 5 19.44 -17.47 -37.17
CA LYS A 5 19.24 -18.67 -36.35
C LYS A 5 20.26 -19.78 -36.63
N GLN A 6 20.69 -20.47 -35.57
CA GLN A 6 20.97 -21.91 -35.60
C GLN A 6 20.32 -22.56 -34.38
N GLY A 7 19.55 -23.62 -34.64
CA GLY A 7 18.96 -24.47 -33.61
C GLY A 7 19.91 -25.62 -33.29
N LEU A 8 19.82 -26.12 -32.06
CA LEU A 8 20.31 -27.44 -31.71
C LEU A 8 19.32 -28.11 -30.75
N PHE A 9 18.88 -29.29 -31.15
CA PHE A 9 18.09 -30.23 -30.38
C PHE A 9 18.83 -30.65 -29.11
N HIS A 10 18.15 -30.77 -27.97
CA HIS A 10 18.54 -31.71 -26.92
C HIS A 10 17.32 -32.29 -26.19
N GLN A 11 17.56 -33.51 -25.73
CA GLN A 11 16.64 -34.64 -25.59
C GLN A 11 15.93 -34.66 -24.23
N LYS A 12 14.68 -35.14 -24.21
CA LYS A 12 13.90 -35.44 -23.00
C LYS A 12 14.60 -36.52 -22.15
N MET A 13 14.64 -36.33 -20.84
CA MET A 13 14.55 -37.42 -19.87
C MET A 13 13.60 -37.02 -18.74
N VAL A 14 12.60 -37.87 -18.54
CA VAL A 14 11.63 -37.86 -17.43
C VAL A 14 11.91 -39.12 -16.63
N ALA A 15 12.09 -38.99 -15.32
CA ALA A 15 11.93 -40.09 -14.38
C ALA A 15 11.25 -39.53 -13.11
N PRO A 16 10.12 -40.12 -12.67
CA PRO A 16 9.44 -39.73 -11.44
C PRO A 16 10.13 -40.41 -10.24
N ILE A 17 9.84 -39.98 -9.00
CA ILE A 17 9.54 -40.89 -7.87
C ILE A 17 9.33 -40.11 -6.56
N ALA A 18 8.22 -40.49 -5.92
CA ALA A 18 7.87 -40.53 -4.50
C ALA A 18 7.85 -39.26 -3.64
N VAL A 19 6.60 -38.90 -3.33
CA VAL A 19 6.13 -38.23 -2.12
C VAL A 19 6.39 -39.13 -0.89
N SER A 20 6.97 -38.57 0.17
CA SER A 20 6.83 -39.13 1.53
C SER A 20 6.59 -38.01 2.54
N SER A 21 5.37 -37.94 3.07
CA SER A 21 5.01 -37.17 4.26
C SER A 21 5.38 -37.94 5.52
N PRO A 22 5.93 -37.29 6.55
CA PRO A 22 5.80 -37.76 7.92
C PRO A 22 4.66 -37.04 8.63
N LYS A 23 3.81 -37.86 9.26
CA LYS A 23 2.67 -37.50 10.09
C LYS A 23 3.09 -36.65 11.30
N SER A 24 2.17 -35.77 11.68
CA SER A 24 2.10 -35.04 12.94
C SER A 24 2.11 -35.98 14.15
N THR A 25 2.97 -35.70 15.12
CA THR A 25 2.87 -36.27 16.47
C THR A 25 2.26 -35.23 17.38
N LEU A 26 1.00 -35.48 17.77
CA LEU A 26 0.34 -34.85 18.90
C LEU A 26 1.02 -35.34 20.19
N LEU A 27 1.46 -34.41 21.03
CA LEU A 27 1.65 -34.67 22.45
C LEU A 27 0.85 -33.62 23.24
N GLN A 28 -0.28 -34.10 23.77
CA GLN A 28 -1.01 -33.52 24.88
C GLN A 28 -0.19 -33.72 26.16
N ASN A 29 -0.20 -32.73 27.06
CA ASN A 29 -0.34 -32.94 28.50
C ASN A 29 -0.57 -31.60 29.25
N PRO A 30 -1.09 -31.63 30.49
CA PRO A 30 -2.34 -30.96 30.81
C PRO A 30 -2.21 -29.68 31.65
N ILE A 31 -3.36 -29.03 31.75
CA ILE A 31 -3.74 -27.94 32.66
C ILE A 31 -3.42 -28.30 34.11
N TYR A 32 -2.80 -27.36 34.84
CA TYR A 32 -3.00 -27.21 36.29
C TYR A 32 -3.39 -25.77 36.60
N PHE A 33 -4.62 -25.62 37.09
CA PHE A 33 -5.13 -24.44 37.80
C PHE A 33 -4.53 -24.42 39.21
N GLY A 34 -4.09 -23.24 39.64
CA GLY A 34 -3.72 -22.97 41.03
C GLY A 34 -4.28 -21.61 41.43
N ASP A 35 -5.45 -21.65 42.07
CA ASP A 35 -6.05 -20.53 42.79
C ASP A 35 -5.17 -20.10 43.97
N LEU A 36 -5.11 -18.79 44.22
CA LEU A 36 -4.80 -18.26 45.55
C LEU A 36 -5.62 -17.00 45.82
N SER A 37 -6.71 -17.21 46.55
CA SER A 37 -7.46 -16.21 47.29
C SER A 37 -6.77 -15.89 48.62
N SER A 38 -6.67 -14.62 49.00
CA SER A 38 -7.08 -14.16 50.34
C SER A 38 -7.17 -12.63 50.43
N SER A 39 -8.32 -12.20 50.90
CA SER A 39 -8.65 -10.88 51.44
C SER A 39 -8.14 -10.73 52.88
N PHE A 40 -7.86 -9.51 53.38
CA PHE A 40 -8.65 -8.84 54.46
C PHE A 40 -8.07 -7.47 54.91
N VAL A 41 -9.00 -6.51 55.17
CA VAL A 41 -9.02 -5.29 56.04
C VAL A 41 -7.95 -4.21 55.82
N GLY A 42 -8.22 -2.90 55.75
CA GLY A 42 -9.36 -2.07 56.17
C GLY A 42 -8.82 -0.92 57.05
N GLY A 43 -9.20 0.33 56.76
CA GLY A 43 -8.71 1.48 57.52
C GLY A 43 -9.05 2.82 56.88
N SER A 44 -10.23 3.33 57.19
CA SER A 44 -10.69 4.70 56.96
C SER A 44 -9.95 5.68 57.88
N LEU A 45 -9.69 6.92 57.43
CA LEU A 45 -10.01 8.17 58.16
C LEU A 45 -9.54 9.45 57.40
N LYS A 46 -10.54 10.31 57.12
CA LYS A 46 -10.61 11.79 57.22
C LYS A 46 -9.56 12.69 56.51
N CYS A 47 -10.05 13.31 55.43
CA CYS A 47 -10.31 14.75 55.26
C CYS A 47 -9.42 15.76 56.01
N LEU A 48 -8.72 16.60 55.24
CA LEU A 48 -8.40 18.00 55.58
C LEU A 48 -8.26 18.83 54.30
N CYS A 49 -9.26 19.66 54.03
CA CYS A 49 -9.22 20.72 53.02
C CYS A 49 -8.49 21.94 53.59
N PHE A 50 -7.50 22.47 52.86
CA PHE A 50 -7.02 23.85 53.05
C PHE A 50 -7.27 24.67 51.79
N ASN A 51 -8.09 25.70 51.95
CA ASN A 51 -8.42 26.73 50.97
C ASN A 51 -7.46 27.92 51.20
N LEU A 52 -6.65 28.31 50.22
CA LEU A 52 -6.03 29.64 50.17
C LEU A 52 -6.04 30.21 48.74
N LYS A 53 -6.50 31.46 48.67
CA LYS A 53 -6.95 32.23 47.51
C LYS A 53 -5.76 32.95 46.81
N PRO A 54 -5.84 33.29 45.51
CA PRO A 54 -4.69 33.76 44.72
C PRO A 54 -4.54 35.29 44.65
N ARG A 55 -3.33 35.79 44.33
CA ARG A 55 -3.09 37.17 43.85
C ARG A 55 -1.99 37.22 42.76
N PRO A 56 -2.05 38.19 41.82
CA PRO A 56 -1.43 38.09 40.50
C PRO A 56 -0.10 38.84 40.40
N GLN A 57 0.74 38.43 39.44
CA GLN A 57 1.87 39.23 38.96
C GLN A 57 1.84 39.29 37.42
N ARG A 58 2.13 40.49 36.90
CA ARG A 58 1.90 40.98 35.54
C ARG A 58 3.25 41.21 34.84
N ARG A 59 3.23 41.08 33.50
CA ARG A 59 4.21 41.48 32.47
C ARG A 59 5.18 40.34 32.07
N GLU A 60 5.49 40.09 30.80
CA GLU A 60 5.53 40.98 29.64
C GLU A 60 5.34 40.18 28.32
N LEU A 61 4.69 40.79 27.32
CA LEU A 61 4.39 40.22 26.00
C LEU A 61 5.55 40.46 25.03
N THR A 62 6.25 39.40 24.65
CA THR A 62 7.09 39.39 23.44
C THR A 62 6.25 38.92 22.26
N ASN A 63 6.01 39.83 21.31
CA ASN A 63 5.31 39.54 20.06
C ASN A 63 6.22 38.70 19.14
N LEU A 64 6.06 37.37 19.17
CA LEU A 64 6.61 36.50 18.13
C LEU A 64 5.61 36.44 16.97
N VAL A 65 5.92 37.15 15.89
CA VAL A 65 5.20 37.04 14.62
C VAL A 65 5.59 35.71 13.98
N VAL A 66 4.76 34.69 14.17
CA VAL A 66 4.83 33.43 13.42
C VAL A 66 3.95 33.60 12.20
N ALA A 67 4.57 33.63 11.02
CA ALA A 67 3.86 33.53 9.75
C ALA A 67 3.19 32.14 9.68
N SER A 68 1.89 32.08 9.96
CA SER A 68 1.09 30.90 9.70
C SER A 68 0.89 30.78 8.18
N ALA A 69 1.76 29.99 7.54
CA ALA A 69 1.35 29.32 6.32
C ALA A 69 0.16 28.45 6.71
N THR A 70 -1.05 28.82 6.29
CA THR A 70 -2.24 27.98 6.41
C THR A 70 -2.12 26.86 5.40
N PRO A 71 -1.78 25.61 5.79
CA PRO A 71 -2.24 24.50 4.98
C PRO A 71 -3.76 24.61 5.00
N SER A 72 -4.38 24.64 3.82
CA SER A 72 -5.81 24.42 3.68
C SER A 72 -6.11 22.98 4.08
N VAL A 73 -6.04 22.71 5.39
CA VAL A 73 -6.59 21.50 6.00
C VAL A 73 -8.08 21.71 5.96
N THR A 74 -8.69 21.30 4.84
CA THR A 74 -10.11 20.95 4.87
C THR A 74 -10.27 20.00 6.05
N ASN A 75 -11.10 20.37 7.03
CA ASN A 75 -11.57 19.48 8.08
C ASN A 75 -12.32 18.32 7.41
N SER A 76 -11.59 17.35 6.86
CA SER A 76 -12.18 16.08 6.48
C SER A 76 -12.55 15.41 7.79
N ASN A 77 -13.85 15.26 8.03
CA ASN A 77 -14.36 14.36 9.05
C ASN A 77 -13.50 13.09 9.03
N ALA A 78 -13.01 12.64 10.18
CA ALA A 78 -12.24 11.39 10.31
C ALA A 78 -13.00 10.13 9.80
N SER A 79 -14.24 10.31 9.34
CA SER A 79 -15.05 9.34 8.62
C SER A 79 -14.35 8.86 7.33
N GLY A 80 -14.41 7.55 7.07
CA GLY A 80 -13.92 6.95 5.83
C GLY A 80 -12.41 6.64 5.78
N ARG A 81 -11.64 6.95 6.83
CA ARG A 81 -10.21 6.57 6.92
C ARG A 81 -9.98 5.14 7.40
N PHE A 82 -11.04 4.47 7.84
CA PHE A 82 -10.96 3.10 8.31
C PHE A 82 -10.59 2.16 7.16
N TYR A 83 -9.54 1.36 7.33
CA TYR A 83 -9.17 0.31 6.40
C TYR A 83 -8.45 -0.81 7.12
N PHE A 84 -8.91 -2.04 6.90
CA PHE A 84 -8.30 -3.24 7.45
C PHE A 84 -7.78 -4.12 6.30
N ASN A 85 -6.48 -4.39 6.30
CA ASN A 85 -5.85 -5.22 5.27
C ASN A 85 -6.01 -6.70 5.62
N PHE A 86 -7.08 -7.33 5.11
CA PHE A 86 -7.31 -8.77 5.32
C PHE A 86 -6.23 -9.64 4.66
N THR A 87 -5.62 -9.19 3.54
CA THR A 87 -4.64 -9.93 2.75
C THR A 87 -3.19 -9.70 3.21
N GLY A 88 -2.98 -9.42 4.51
CA GLY A 88 -1.72 -8.99 5.13
C GLY A 88 -0.57 -10.01 5.15
N PHE A 89 -0.37 -10.77 4.08
CA PHE A 89 0.69 -11.76 3.97
C PHE A 89 1.95 -11.17 3.33
N PRO A 90 3.15 -11.39 3.87
CA PRO A 90 3.46 -12.01 5.18
C PRO A 90 3.57 -10.96 6.29
N PHE A 91 3.53 -9.67 5.95
CA PHE A 91 3.79 -8.58 6.88
C PHE A 91 2.56 -7.68 6.99
N PRO A 92 2.08 -7.40 8.21
CA PRO A 92 0.99 -6.46 8.37
C PRO A 92 1.54 -5.05 8.07
N LEU A 93 0.79 -4.29 7.30
CA LEU A 93 1.16 -2.93 6.89
C LEU A 93 0.46 -1.93 7.81
N GLY A 94 1.26 -1.16 8.55
CA GLY A 94 0.76 -0.06 9.37
C GLY A 94 0.44 1.18 8.52
N PRO A 95 -0.40 2.11 8.98
CA PRO A 95 -1.28 1.98 10.14
C PRO A 95 -2.40 0.94 9.88
N PHE A 96 -2.77 0.18 10.92
CA PHE A 96 -3.63 -1.00 10.76
C PHE A 96 -5.11 -0.70 10.55
N LEU A 97 -5.57 0.45 11.02
CA LEU A 97 -6.99 0.79 11.02
C LEU A 97 -7.28 2.14 10.40
N ASN A 98 -6.47 3.18 10.65
CA ASN A 98 -6.78 4.53 10.19
C ASN A 98 -5.68 5.02 9.24
N ARG A 99 -6.05 5.26 7.97
CA ARG A 99 -5.16 5.68 6.90
C ARG A 99 -5.67 6.98 6.30
N ARG A 100 -5.03 8.10 6.66
CA ARG A 100 -5.32 9.41 6.08
C ARG A 100 -4.75 9.47 4.67
N SER A 101 -5.59 9.89 3.72
CA SER A 101 -5.22 10.13 2.33
C SER A 101 -5.07 11.63 2.09
N ILE A 102 -3.92 12.03 1.55
CA ILE A 102 -3.65 13.42 1.16
C ILE A 102 -3.63 13.47 -0.37
N ARG A 103 -4.53 14.26 -0.96
CA ARG A 103 -4.52 14.54 -2.41
C ARG A 103 -3.83 15.86 -2.68
N THR A 104 -2.80 15.83 -3.52
CA THR A 104 -2.10 17.02 -4.02
C THR A 104 -2.22 17.08 -5.54
N GLU A 105 -2.56 18.23 -6.09
CA GLU A 105 -2.57 18.44 -7.55
C GLU A 105 -1.17 18.86 -8.01
N ALA A 106 -0.50 18.00 -8.78
CA ALA A 106 0.84 18.27 -9.30
C ALA A 106 0.78 19.03 -10.64
N VAL A 107 -0.20 18.68 -11.48
CA VAL A 107 -0.51 19.40 -12.72
C VAL A 107 -2.00 19.65 -12.75
N LYS A 108 -2.37 20.93 -12.84
CA LYS A 108 -3.75 21.39 -12.76
C LYS A 108 -4.65 20.63 -13.74
N GLY A 109 -5.68 19.97 -13.21
CA GLY A 109 -6.68 19.25 -13.99
C GLY A 109 -6.19 17.96 -14.67
N CYS A 110 -4.94 17.54 -14.42
CA CYS A 110 -4.29 16.47 -15.19
C CYS A 110 -3.61 15.41 -14.31
N ILE A 111 -2.79 15.81 -13.34
CA ILE A 111 -1.99 14.89 -12.51
C ILE A 111 -2.21 15.18 -11.04
N TRP A 112 -2.61 14.16 -10.30
CA TRP A 112 -2.79 14.21 -8.85
C TRP A 112 -1.97 13.14 -8.16
N LEU A 113 -1.41 13.49 -7.02
CA LEU A 113 -0.66 12.61 -6.14
C LEU A 113 -1.53 12.31 -4.92
N PHE A 114 -1.59 11.05 -4.54
CA PHE A 114 -2.29 10.58 -3.35
C PHE A 114 -1.27 9.93 -2.43
N GLU A 115 -1.15 10.43 -1.21
CA GLU A 115 -0.18 9.95 -0.24
C GLU A 115 -0.89 9.38 0.99
N GLN A 116 -0.36 8.28 1.49
CA GLN A 116 -0.75 7.65 2.75
C GLN A 116 0.51 7.30 3.53
N GLU A 117 0.44 7.40 4.85
CA GLU A 117 1.48 6.85 5.71
C GLU A 117 1.47 5.31 5.61
N GLN A 118 2.66 4.74 5.49
CA GLN A 118 2.88 3.31 5.38
C GLN A 118 4.09 2.91 6.22
N ALA A 119 3.84 2.08 7.24
CA ALA A 119 4.88 1.47 8.05
C ALA A 119 4.93 -0.04 7.77
N LEU A 120 6.13 -0.62 7.78
CA LEU A 120 6.24 -2.07 7.94
C LEU A 120 5.79 -2.39 9.36
N GLY A 121 4.86 -3.35 9.52
CA GLY A 121 4.31 -3.71 10.81
C GLY A 121 5.43 -4.03 11.80
N PHE A 122 5.32 -3.46 13.00
CA PHE A 122 6.31 -3.61 14.08
C PHE A 122 7.67 -2.94 13.83
N SER A 123 7.81 -2.15 12.77
CA SER A 123 8.95 -1.24 12.57
C SER A 123 8.63 0.16 13.12
N SER A 124 9.66 0.85 13.61
CA SER A 124 9.59 2.28 13.96
C SER A 124 9.75 3.20 12.75
N VAL A 125 10.03 2.64 11.56
CA VAL A 125 10.19 3.38 10.32
C VAL A 125 8.87 3.42 9.56
N SER A 126 8.32 4.62 9.40
CA SER A 126 7.22 4.89 8.47
C SER A 126 7.71 5.72 7.29
N THR A 127 7.09 5.51 6.14
CA THR A 127 7.29 6.29 4.92
C THR A 127 5.95 6.68 4.34
N ASN A 128 5.92 7.74 3.55
CA ASN A 128 4.73 8.08 2.77
C ASN A 128 4.77 7.32 1.45
N ILE A 129 3.78 6.47 1.24
CA ILE A 129 3.58 5.77 -0.02
C ILE A 129 2.70 6.63 -0.93
N ARG A 130 3.06 6.68 -2.22
CA ARG A 130 2.41 7.55 -3.20
C ARG A 130 1.76 6.75 -4.32
N MET A 131 0.47 7.00 -4.54
CA MET A 131 -0.24 6.66 -5.76
C MET A 131 -0.32 7.91 -6.65
N THR A 132 -0.13 7.74 -7.96
CA THR A 132 -0.29 8.84 -8.93
C THR A 132 -1.51 8.58 -9.79
N VAL A 133 -2.33 9.60 -10.01
CA VAL A 133 -3.52 9.55 -10.86
C VAL A 133 -3.33 10.54 -11.99
N ILE A 134 -3.47 10.07 -13.23
CA ILE A 134 -3.33 10.87 -14.45
C ILE A 134 -4.65 10.81 -15.22
N LYS A 135 -5.15 11.96 -15.67
CA LYS A 135 -6.27 12.02 -16.61
C LYS A 135 -5.75 11.91 -18.04
N LEU A 136 -6.20 10.89 -18.75
CA LEU A 136 -5.83 10.62 -20.14
C LEU A 136 -6.70 11.42 -21.12
N LYS A 137 -6.27 11.54 -22.37
CA LYS A 137 -7.06 12.12 -23.49
C LYS A 137 -8.36 11.37 -23.75
N SER A 138 -8.45 10.09 -23.38
CA SER A 138 -9.72 9.33 -23.41
C SER A 138 -10.80 9.93 -22.50
N GLY A 139 -10.40 10.78 -21.54
CA GLY A 139 -11.26 11.32 -20.49
C GLY A 139 -11.28 10.45 -19.23
N GLY A 140 -10.65 9.27 -19.25
CA GLY A 140 -10.52 8.37 -18.11
C GLY A 140 -9.28 8.62 -17.25
N LEU A 141 -9.25 7.94 -16.10
CA LEU A 141 -8.16 7.99 -15.14
C LEU A 141 -7.26 6.76 -15.26
N TRP A 142 -5.96 7.03 -15.25
CA TRP A 142 -4.89 6.06 -15.17
C TRP A 142 -4.25 6.14 -13.78
N ILE A 143 -4.28 5.03 -13.05
CA ILE A 143 -3.84 4.97 -11.66
C ILE A 143 -2.56 4.16 -11.57
N HIS A 144 -1.52 4.76 -11.01
CA HIS A 144 -0.20 4.17 -10.81
C HIS A 144 0.08 3.92 -9.33
N ALA A 145 0.57 2.71 -9.05
CA ALA A 145 1.00 2.26 -7.73
C ALA A 145 -0.08 2.48 -6.64
N PRO A 146 -1.22 1.77 -6.72
CA PRO A 146 -2.34 1.96 -5.80
C PRO A 146 -1.93 1.91 -4.33
N ILE A 147 -2.58 2.74 -3.53
CA ILE A 147 -2.50 2.75 -2.06
C ILE A 147 -3.78 2.16 -1.46
N ALA A 148 -3.91 2.12 -0.13
CA ALA A 148 -5.07 1.50 0.51
C ALA A 148 -6.37 2.21 0.08
N PRO A 149 -7.36 1.47 -0.48
CA PRO A 149 -8.62 2.05 -0.94
C PRO A 149 -9.58 2.31 0.23
N THR A 150 -9.19 3.21 1.13
CA THR A 150 -10.07 3.77 2.16
C THR A 150 -11.24 4.49 1.48
N ASP A 151 -12.37 4.63 2.17
CA ASP A 151 -13.51 5.35 1.59
C ASP A 151 -13.17 6.83 1.33
N GLU A 152 -12.30 7.43 2.16
CA GLU A 152 -11.71 8.76 1.92
C GLU A 152 -10.94 8.80 0.58
N CYS A 153 -10.03 7.85 0.33
CA CYS A 153 -9.27 7.76 -0.92
C CYS A 153 -10.19 7.61 -2.13
N ILE A 154 -11.16 6.69 -2.04
CA ILE A 154 -12.11 6.43 -3.14
C ILE A 154 -13.00 7.63 -3.42
N GLN A 155 -13.44 8.36 -2.40
CA GLN A 155 -14.21 9.59 -2.56
C GLN A 155 -13.37 10.67 -3.28
N LEU A 156 -12.13 10.89 -2.85
CA LEU A 156 -11.22 11.86 -3.46
C LEU A 156 -10.92 11.55 -4.95
N ILE A 157 -10.94 10.27 -5.34
CA ILE A 157 -10.82 9.86 -6.76
C ILE A 157 -12.13 10.16 -7.51
N LYS A 158 -13.29 9.85 -6.91
CA LYS A 158 -14.61 10.11 -7.54
C LYS A 158 -14.84 11.61 -7.80
N GLU A 159 -14.33 12.48 -6.92
CA GLU A 159 -14.37 13.93 -7.10
C GLU A 159 -13.65 14.43 -8.37
N LEU A 160 -12.72 13.64 -8.93
CA LEU A 160 -12.05 13.98 -10.19
C LEU A 160 -12.99 13.91 -11.41
N GLY A 161 -14.20 13.35 -11.24
CA GLY A 161 -15.26 13.40 -12.26
C GLY A 161 -14.98 12.56 -13.51
N ALA A 162 -14.10 11.56 -13.42
CA ALA A 162 -13.69 10.72 -14.54
C ALA A 162 -13.69 9.22 -14.16
N PRO A 163 -14.01 8.31 -15.10
CA PRO A 163 -13.99 6.88 -14.84
C PRO A 163 -12.54 6.37 -14.72
N VAL A 164 -12.28 5.44 -13.81
CA VAL A 164 -10.99 4.74 -13.75
C VAL A 164 -10.94 3.70 -14.87
N GLU A 165 -10.01 3.87 -15.80
CA GLU A 165 -9.80 2.96 -16.93
C GLU A 165 -8.69 1.95 -16.66
N TYR A 166 -7.64 2.37 -15.97
CA TYR A 166 -6.43 1.56 -15.79
C TYR A 166 -5.91 1.64 -14.36
N ILE A 167 -5.55 0.47 -13.82
CA ILE A 167 -4.86 0.33 -12.54
C ILE A 167 -3.54 -0.37 -12.82
N VAL A 168 -2.44 0.28 -12.48
CA VAL A 168 -1.09 -0.14 -12.85
C VAL A 168 -0.25 -0.38 -11.60
N LEU A 169 0.20 -1.62 -11.44
CA LEU A 169 1.22 -2.00 -10.46
C LEU A 169 2.60 -1.94 -11.15
N PRO A 170 3.43 -0.92 -10.88
CA PRO A 170 4.69 -0.72 -11.60
C PRO A 170 5.86 -1.52 -11.03
N THR A 171 5.68 -2.18 -9.89
CA THR A 171 6.77 -2.79 -9.11
C THR A 171 6.36 -4.15 -8.56
N PHE A 172 7.31 -4.97 -8.11
CA PHE A 172 7.02 -6.15 -7.30
C PHE A 172 6.81 -5.82 -5.81
N ALA A 173 7.12 -4.58 -5.38
CA ALA A 173 7.08 -4.17 -3.98
C ALA A 173 5.71 -4.45 -3.33
N TYR A 174 5.76 -5.05 -2.14
CA TYR A 174 4.58 -5.54 -1.44
C TYR A 174 3.63 -4.41 -1.03
N GLU A 175 4.19 -3.26 -0.67
CA GLU A 175 3.49 -2.09 -0.15
C GLU A 175 2.48 -1.51 -1.16
N HIS A 176 2.72 -1.69 -2.46
CA HIS A 176 1.75 -1.35 -3.51
C HIS A 176 0.93 -2.56 -3.94
N LYS A 177 1.56 -3.73 -4.05
CA LYS A 177 0.92 -4.95 -4.59
C LYS A 177 -0.31 -5.35 -3.79
N VAL A 178 -0.24 -5.33 -2.47
CA VAL A 178 -1.33 -5.80 -1.60
C VAL A 178 -2.62 -4.99 -1.76
N PHE A 179 -2.52 -3.73 -2.21
CA PHE A 179 -3.68 -2.87 -2.41
C PHE A 179 -4.32 -3.02 -3.79
N VAL A 180 -3.63 -3.57 -4.79
CA VAL A 180 -4.15 -3.65 -6.18
C VAL A 180 -5.46 -4.43 -6.26
N GLY A 181 -5.54 -5.61 -5.64
CA GLY A 181 -6.76 -6.43 -5.62
C GLY A 181 -7.93 -5.68 -4.97
N PRO A 182 -7.81 -5.23 -3.70
CA PRO A 182 -8.81 -4.37 -3.05
C PRO A 182 -9.22 -3.15 -3.87
N PHE A 183 -8.26 -2.47 -4.49
CA PHE A 183 -8.50 -1.26 -5.27
C PHE A 183 -9.28 -1.57 -6.55
N SER A 184 -8.94 -2.65 -7.25
CA SER A 184 -9.67 -3.10 -8.45
C SER A 184 -11.13 -3.47 -8.16
N ARG A 185 -11.46 -3.93 -6.94
CA ARG A 185 -12.85 -4.22 -6.54
C ARG A 185 -13.69 -2.95 -6.43
N LYS A 186 -13.08 -1.80 -6.10
CA LYS A 186 -13.77 -0.50 -6.06
C LYS A 186 -14.00 0.06 -7.47
N PHE A 187 -13.23 -0.39 -8.47
CA PHE A 187 -13.33 0.02 -9.87
C PHE A 187 -13.34 -1.19 -10.82
N PRO A 188 -14.42 -2.00 -10.83
CA PRO A 188 -14.45 -3.31 -11.50
C PRO A 188 -14.36 -3.25 -13.02
N ARG A 189 -14.57 -2.08 -13.63
CA ARG A 189 -14.42 -1.85 -15.08
C ARG A 189 -12.99 -1.52 -15.49
N ALA A 190 -12.13 -1.16 -14.55
CA ALA A 190 -10.75 -0.81 -14.83
C ALA A 190 -9.94 -2.04 -15.24
N GLN A 191 -9.08 -1.90 -16.23
CA GLN A 191 -8.13 -2.94 -16.60
C GLN A 191 -6.92 -2.88 -15.66
N VAL A 192 -6.52 -4.03 -15.13
CA VAL A 192 -5.34 -4.13 -14.26
C VAL A 192 -4.12 -4.49 -15.09
N TRP A 193 -3.03 -3.76 -14.89
CA TRP A 193 -1.74 -4.02 -15.51
C TRP A 193 -0.67 -4.14 -14.43
N VAL A 194 0.24 -5.08 -14.61
CA VAL A 194 1.30 -5.37 -13.62
C VAL A 194 2.66 -5.41 -14.31
N ALA A 195 3.70 -4.95 -13.60
CA ALA A 195 5.07 -5.16 -14.00
C ALA A 195 5.33 -6.66 -14.23
N PRO A 196 6.21 -7.06 -15.17
CA PRO A 196 6.56 -8.46 -15.35
C PRO A 196 7.29 -9.00 -14.12
N ARG A 197 7.56 -10.31 -14.10
CA ARG A 197 8.36 -10.97 -13.04
C ARG A 197 7.87 -10.69 -11.61
N GLN A 198 6.55 -10.61 -11.44
CA GLN A 198 5.94 -10.53 -10.10
C GLN A 198 6.33 -11.76 -9.30
N TRP A 199 6.76 -11.52 -8.07
CA TRP A 199 7.08 -12.56 -7.10
C TRP A 199 6.79 -12.07 -5.69
N SER A 200 6.67 -12.99 -4.74
CA SER A 200 6.42 -12.64 -3.34
C SER A 200 7.35 -13.41 -2.41
N TRP A 201 7.61 -12.83 -1.24
CA TRP A 201 8.39 -13.42 -0.15
C TRP A 201 7.48 -13.60 1.06
N PRO A 202 7.69 -14.60 1.95
CA PRO A 202 8.67 -15.70 1.86
C PRO A 202 8.26 -16.81 0.88
N LEU A 203 6.99 -16.82 0.49
CA LEU A 203 6.45 -17.74 -0.49
C LEU A 203 6.13 -16.98 -1.76
N ASN A 204 6.55 -17.52 -2.90
CA ASN A 204 6.23 -16.97 -4.21
C ASN A 204 4.77 -17.26 -4.57
N LEU A 205 3.85 -16.53 -3.93
CA LEU A 205 2.41 -16.68 -4.13
C LEU A 205 1.96 -16.00 -5.43
N PRO A 206 1.01 -16.62 -6.15
CA PRO A 206 0.46 -16.05 -7.38
C PRO A 206 -0.33 -14.77 -7.10
N LEU A 207 -0.51 -13.94 -8.13
CA LEU A 207 -1.21 -12.65 -8.03
C LEU A 207 -2.65 -12.79 -7.53
N GLU A 208 -3.30 -13.89 -7.88
CA GLU A 208 -4.66 -14.24 -7.49
C GLU A 208 -4.81 -14.36 -5.97
N PHE A 209 -3.76 -14.76 -5.26
CA PHE A 209 -3.75 -14.79 -3.79
C PHE A 209 -3.94 -13.38 -3.20
N PHE A 210 -3.41 -12.36 -3.87
CA PHE A 210 -3.59 -10.95 -3.49
C PHE A 210 -4.89 -10.35 -4.07
N GLY A 211 -5.76 -11.18 -4.66
CA GLY A 211 -7.01 -10.76 -5.28
C GLY A 211 -6.82 -9.99 -6.59
N ILE A 212 -5.66 -10.13 -7.24
CA ILE A 212 -5.35 -9.50 -8.52
C ILE A 212 -5.70 -10.50 -9.62
N PHE A 213 -6.84 -10.30 -10.28
CA PHE A 213 -7.34 -11.20 -11.33
C PHE A 213 -7.30 -10.52 -12.69
N ARG A 214 -7.07 -11.32 -13.75
CA ARG A 214 -7.11 -10.86 -15.16
C ARG A 214 -6.14 -9.72 -15.46
N ALA A 215 -5.03 -9.65 -14.71
CA ALA A 215 -4.01 -8.64 -14.92
C ALA A 215 -3.25 -8.89 -16.22
N LYS A 216 -3.01 -7.83 -16.99
CA LYS A 216 -2.14 -7.84 -18.16
C LYS A 216 -0.72 -7.51 -17.75
N THR A 217 0.26 -8.19 -18.34
CA THR A 217 1.67 -7.94 -18.06
C THR A 217 2.20 -6.80 -18.92
N LEU A 218 2.84 -5.82 -18.28
CA LEU A 218 3.57 -4.76 -18.96
C LEU A 218 4.77 -5.32 -19.71
N LYS A 219 5.06 -4.75 -20.88
CA LYS A 219 6.19 -5.13 -21.73
C LYS A 219 7.03 -3.90 -22.02
N ASP A 220 8.33 -4.10 -22.21
CA ASP A 220 9.25 -3.00 -22.45
C ASP A 220 8.94 -2.31 -23.78
N GLU A 221 9.05 -0.98 -23.78
CA GLU A 221 8.79 -0.11 -24.94
C GLU A 221 7.50 -0.44 -25.72
N ASN A 222 6.46 -0.88 -25.00
CA ASN A 222 5.26 -1.41 -25.64
C ASN A 222 4.31 -0.31 -26.14
N LEU A 223 4.34 -0.06 -27.45
CA LEU A 223 3.42 0.87 -28.11
C LEU A 223 1.96 0.37 -28.20
N SER A 224 1.69 -0.89 -27.85
CA SER A 224 0.35 -1.47 -27.92
C SER A 224 -0.51 -1.20 -26.68
N VAL A 225 0.04 -0.56 -25.64
CA VAL A 225 -0.75 -0.23 -24.45
C VAL A 225 -1.69 0.93 -24.75
N PRO A 226 -2.91 0.97 -24.18
CA PRO A 226 -3.91 1.99 -24.54
C PRO A 226 -3.47 3.44 -24.33
N TRP A 227 -2.52 3.68 -23.42
CA TRP A 227 -1.99 5.01 -23.08
C TRP A 227 -0.65 5.34 -23.75
N ALA A 228 -0.13 4.51 -24.66
CA ALA A 228 1.21 4.69 -25.27
C ALA A 228 1.39 6.03 -25.99
N GLY A 229 0.28 6.63 -26.46
CA GLY A 229 0.27 7.95 -27.09
C GLY A 229 0.55 9.10 -26.12
N GLU A 230 0.47 8.88 -24.81
CA GLU A 230 0.54 9.91 -23.77
C GLU A 230 1.60 9.59 -22.71
N ILE A 231 1.77 8.32 -22.37
CA ILE A 231 2.68 7.86 -21.33
C ILE A 231 3.58 6.78 -21.92
N GLU A 232 4.89 7.05 -21.97
CA GLU A 232 5.90 6.05 -22.33
C GLU A 232 6.27 5.21 -21.12
N GLN A 233 6.72 3.98 -21.34
CA GLN A 233 7.13 3.08 -20.27
C GLN A 233 8.46 2.39 -20.58
N LYS A 234 9.29 2.21 -19.56
CA LYS A 234 10.54 1.46 -19.62
C LYS A 234 10.63 0.50 -18.45
N ILE A 235 11.08 -0.72 -18.71
CA ILE A 235 11.21 -1.75 -17.68
C ILE A 235 12.65 -1.81 -17.19
N LEU A 236 12.84 -1.49 -15.93
CA LEU A 236 14.07 -1.78 -15.21
C LEU A 236 13.91 -3.14 -14.54
N SER A 237 14.70 -4.12 -14.97
CA SER A 237 14.70 -5.44 -14.33
C SER A 237 16.11 -5.97 -14.13
N SER A 238 16.33 -6.65 -13.01
CA SER A 238 17.56 -7.37 -12.72
C SER A 238 17.20 -8.76 -12.20
N PRO A 239 17.80 -9.83 -12.75
CA PRO A 239 17.41 -11.19 -12.43
C PRO A 239 17.68 -11.57 -10.96
N GLU A 240 18.68 -10.97 -10.31
CA GLU A 240 19.11 -11.35 -8.95
C GLU A 240 19.53 -10.12 -8.15
N VAL A 241 18.60 -9.55 -7.38
CA VAL A 241 18.90 -8.50 -6.38
C VAL A 241 18.40 -9.00 -5.03
N GLY A 242 19.31 -9.59 -4.26
CA GLY A 242 18.98 -10.17 -2.96
C GLY A 242 18.18 -11.47 -3.09
N ILE A 243 16.98 -11.50 -2.50
CA ILE A 243 16.20 -12.74 -2.32
C ILE A 243 15.36 -13.11 -3.56
N GLY A 244 15.23 -12.21 -4.54
CA GLY A 244 14.46 -12.46 -5.75
C GLY A 244 14.75 -11.45 -6.86
N PRO A 245 14.02 -11.53 -7.99
CA PRO A 245 14.23 -10.62 -9.10
C PRO A 245 13.76 -9.22 -8.74
N TYR A 246 14.54 -8.21 -9.11
CA TYR A 246 14.11 -6.82 -9.04
C TYR A 246 13.41 -6.44 -10.34
N VAL A 247 12.27 -5.75 -10.22
CA VAL A 247 11.53 -5.22 -11.35
C VAL A 247 10.77 -3.96 -10.99
N GLU A 248 10.95 -2.93 -11.82
CA GLU A 248 10.24 -1.67 -11.75
C GLU A 248 9.97 -1.16 -13.16
N VAL A 249 8.83 -0.51 -13.35
CA VAL A 249 8.45 0.10 -14.64
C VAL A 249 8.39 1.60 -14.43
N ALA A 250 9.30 2.31 -15.09
CA ALA A 250 9.30 3.77 -15.13
C ALA A 250 8.30 4.25 -16.17
N PHE A 251 7.55 5.30 -15.85
CA PHE A 251 6.57 5.92 -16.74
C PHE A 251 6.94 7.38 -16.98
N TYR A 252 6.90 7.80 -18.25
CA TYR A 252 7.23 9.16 -18.67
C TYR A 252 6.00 9.78 -19.32
N HIS A 253 5.38 10.73 -18.63
CA HIS A 253 4.28 11.50 -19.19
C HIS A 253 4.84 12.44 -20.25
N LYS A 254 4.31 12.38 -21.48
CA LYS A 254 4.74 13.28 -22.55
C LYS A 254 4.33 14.72 -22.21
N PRO A 255 5.17 15.72 -22.52
CA PRO A 255 4.76 17.11 -22.43
C PRO A 255 3.50 17.34 -23.27
N SER A 256 2.52 18.03 -22.67
CA SER A 256 1.33 18.53 -23.36
C SER A 256 1.64 19.78 -24.15
#